data_AF-A0AAV2H8K4-F1
#
_entry.id   AF-A0AAV2H8K4-F1
#
_cell.length_a   1.000
_cell.length_b   1.000
_cell.length_c   1.000
_cell.angle_alpha   90.00
_cell.angle_beta   90.00
_cell.angle_gamma   90.00
#
_symmetry.space_group_name_H-M   'P 1'
#
loop_
_entity.id
_entity.type
_entity.pdbx_description
1 polymer ?
#
loop_
_entity_poly.entity_id
_entity_poly.type
_entity_poly.pdbx_seq_one_letter_code
_entity_poly.pdbx_strand_id
1 'polypeptide(L)'
;NGDVLVSSGIVAYLGAFTSAFRLEESMSWLKEVRRMNISCAEDFSLTNTLGDPVKIRSWNIAGLPTDSFSVENGIIISNSNRWPLMIDPQGQANKWIKNMEKQNNLHVIKLTD
;
A
#
# COMPACT_ATOMS: atom_id res chain seq x y z
N ASN A 1 -14.76 -0.53 -13.42
CA ASN A 1 -14.84 -1.21 -12.12
C ASN A 1 -14.54 -0.18 -11.05
N GLY A 2 -15.50 0.08 -10.15
CA GLY A 2 -15.39 1.08 -9.09
C GLY A 2 -14.34 0.73 -8.03
N ASP A 3 -14.07 -0.55 -7.80
CA ASP A 3 -13.05 -0.97 -6.82
C ASP A 3 -11.66 -0.50 -7.26
N VAL A 4 -11.33 -0.72 -8.54
CA VAL A 4 -10.06 -0.27 -9.13
C VAL A 4 -9.93 1.26 -9.09
N LEU A 5 -11.04 1.98 -9.30
CA LEU A 5 -11.05 3.45 -9.25
C LEU A 5 -10.70 3.95 -7.84
N VAL A 6 -11.37 3.41 -6.82
CA VAL A 6 -11.12 3.78 -5.41
C VAL A 6 -9.72 3.36 -4.99
N SER A 7 -9.29 2.14 -5.31
CA SER A 7 -7.93 1.67 -5.01
C SER A 7 -6.85 2.56 -5.67
N SER A 8 -7.07 3.00 -6.91
CA SER A 8 -6.15 3.92 -7.58
C SER A 8 -6.07 5.27 -6.88
N GLY A 9 -7.20 5.78 -6.39
CA GLY A 9 -7.23 6.99 -5.57
C GLY A 9 -6.46 6.82 -4.25
N ILE A 10 -6.59 5.67 -3.58
CA ILE A 10 -5.88 5.37 -2.34
C ILE A 10 -4.36 5.41 -2.58
N VAL A 11 -3.88 4.73 -3.62
CA VAL A 11 -2.45 4.71 -3.99
C VAL A 11 -1.94 6.11 -4.33
N ALA A 12 -2.73 6.91 -5.05
CA ALA A 12 -2.31 8.24 -5.51
C ALA A 12 -2.32 9.31 -4.41
N TYR A 13 -3.31 9.28 -3.50
CA TYR A 13 -3.56 10.38 -2.57
C TYR A 13 -3.42 10.02 -1.11
N LEU A 14 -3.69 8.76 -0.72
CA LEU A 14 -3.88 8.42 0.69
C LEU A 14 -2.69 7.69 1.32
N GLY A 15 -1.59 7.50 0.58
CA GLY A 15 -0.39 6.80 1.07
C GLY A 15 0.23 7.38 2.33
N ALA A 16 0.12 8.70 2.56
CA ALA A 16 0.69 9.35 3.75
C ALA A 16 -0.20 9.29 5.00
N PHE A 17 -1.46 8.84 4.87
CA PHE A 17 -2.45 8.90 5.94
C PHE A 17 -2.58 7.59 6.72
N THR A 18 -3.23 7.66 7.87
CA THR A 18 -3.50 6.51 8.75
C THR A 18 -4.55 5.57 8.14
N SER A 19 -4.58 4.29 8.56
CA SER A 19 -5.62 3.35 8.10
C SER A 19 -7.03 3.84 8.39
N ALA A 20 -7.26 4.50 9.54
CA ALA A 20 -8.58 5.03 9.87
C ALA A 20 -9.05 6.09 8.86
N PHE A 21 -8.16 7.02 8.50
CA PHE A 21 -8.47 8.05 7.51
C PHE A 21 -8.66 7.46 6.10
N ARG A 22 -7.81 6.51 5.70
CA ARG A 22 -7.97 5.78 4.42
C ARG A 22 -9.31 5.08 4.34
N LEU A 23 -9.73 4.45 5.43
CA LEU A 23 -10.99 3.73 5.50
C LEU A 23 -12.18 4.70 5.38
N GLU A 24 -12.17 5.82 6.11
CA GLU A 24 -13.20 6.85 6.03
C GLU A 24 -13.34 7.43 4.62
N GLU A 25 -12.22 7.84 4.00
CA GLU A 25 -12.22 8.38 2.64
C GLU A 25 -12.64 7.35 1.60
N SER A 26 -12.17 6.09 1.72
CA SER A 26 -12.58 5.04 0.78
C SER A 26 -14.08 4.75 0.85
N MET A 27 -14.69 4.76 2.04
CA MET A 27 -16.15 4.64 2.20
C MET A 27 -16.91 5.81 1.57
N SER A 28 -16.41 7.03 1.78
CA SER A 28 -16.98 8.24 1.17
C SER A 28 -16.94 8.15 -0.37
N TRP A 29 -15.80 7.75 -0.94
CA TRP A 29 -15.64 7.62 -2.39
C TRP A 29 -16.50 6.49 -2.96
N LEU A 30 -16.59 5.34 -2.28
CA LEU A 30 -17.47 4.23 -2.68
C LEU A 30 -18.95 4.66 -2.73
N LYS A 31 -19.39 5.49 -1.79
CA LYS A 31 -20.75 6.05 -1.80
C LYS A 31 -21.01 6.88 -3.06
N GLU A 32 -20.05 7.72 -3.47
CA GLU A 32 -20.16 8.52 -4.68
C GLU A 32 -20.12 7.66 -5.96
N VAL A 33 -19.23 6.67 -6.00
CA VAL A 33 -19.14 5.69 -7.11
C VAL A 33 -20.47 4.94 -7.29
N ARG A 34 -21.08 4.49 -6.19
CA ARG A 34 -22.41 3.85 -6.19
C ARG A 34 -23.51 4.82 -6.65
N ARG A 35 -23.48 6.08 -6.21
CA ARG A 35 -24.41 7.13 -6.65
C ARG A 35 -24.33 7.37 -8.16
N MET A 36 -23.16 7.18 -8.76
CA MET A 36 -22.93 7.30 -10.20
C MET A 36 -23.28 6.03 -10.99
N ASN A 37 -23.89 5.02 -10.35
CA ASN A 37 -24.21 3.71 -10.94
C ASN A 37 -22.98 2.97 -11.49
N ILE A 38 -21.80 3.18 -10.89
CA ILE A 38 -20.58 2.43 -11.22
C ILE A 38 -20.56 1.16 -10.34
N SER A 39 -20.45 0.00 -10.97
CA SER A 39 -20.36 -1.29 -10.26
C SER A 39 -19.07 -1.38 -9.42
N CYS A 40 -19.24 -1.72 -8.14
CA CYS A 40 -18.19 -1.98 -7.15
C CYS A 40 -18.62 -3.15 -6.25
N ALA A 41 -17.68 -3.78 -5.56
CA ALA A 41 -17.98 -4.80 -4.57
C ALA A 41 -18.84 -4.23 -3.41
N GLU A 42 -19.61 -5.12 -2.76
CA GLU A 42 -20.33 -4.80 -1.54
C GLU A 42 -19.35 -4.50 -0.40
N ASP A 43 -18.36 -5.40 -0.25
CA ASP A 43 -17.24 -5.30 0.67
C ASP A 43 -15.94 -4.95 -0.07
N PHE A 44 -15.58 -3.66 -0.08
CA PHE A 44 -14.34 -3.19 -0.67
C PHE A 44 -13.12 -3.59 0.18
N SER A 45 -12.05 -4.03 -0.48
CA SER A 45 -10.77 -4.33 0.15
C SER A 45 -9.62 -4.01 -0.79
N LEU A 46 -8.74 -3.08 -0.39
CA LEU A 46 -7.54 -2.72 -1.15
C LEU A 46 -6.67 -3.96 -1.43
N THR A 47 -6.53 -4.83 -0.43
CA THR A 47 -5.77 -6.08 -0.53
C THR A 47 -6.40 -7.04 -1.54
N ASN A 48 -7.72 -7.13 -1.61
CA ASN A 48 -8.38 -8.00 -2.59
C ASN A 48 -8.33 -7.41 -4.01
N THR A 49 -8.31 -6.08 -4.14
CA THR A 49 -8.30 -5.41 -5.44
C THR A 49 -6.91 -5.31 -6.07
N LEU A 50 -5.89 -4.95 -5.28
CA LEU A 50 -4.51 -4.70 -5.75
C LEU A 50 -3.45 -5.60 -5.13
N GLY A 51 -3.80 -6.43 -4.14
CA GLY A 51 -2.87 -7.34 -3.49
C GLY A 51 -2.63 -8.60 -4.31
N ASP A 52 -1.35 -8.97 -4.45
CA ASP A 52 -0.94 -10.27 -4.96
C ASP A 52 -0.53 -11.17 -3.77
N PRO A 53 -1.25 -12.28 -3.50
CA PRO A 53 -0.95 -13.17 -2.38
C PRO A 53 0.49 -13.72 -2.38
N VAL A 54 1.06 -13.96 -3.57
CA VAL A 54 2.45 -14.45 -3.71
C VAL A 54 3.42 -13.33 -3.32
N LYS A 55 3.16 -12.10 -3.78
CA LYS A 55 3.99 -10.94 -3.46
C LYS A 55 3.94 -10.59 -1.97
N ILE A 56 2.74 -10.59 -1.39
CA ILE A 56 2.52 -10.37 0.05
C ILE A 56 3.27 -11.42 0.87
N ARG A 57 3.20 -12.70 0.48
CA ARG A 57 3.96 -13.76 1.14
C ARG A 57 5.47 -13.51 1.08
N SER A 58 5.99 -13.10 -0.07
CA SER A 58 7.41 -12.75 -0.21
C SER A 58 7.79 -11.55 0.67
N TRP A 59 6.92 -10.54 0.80
CA TRP A 59 7.16 -9.42 1.71
C TRP A 59 7.21 -9.86 3.17
N ASN A 60 6.32 -10.75 3.59
CA ASN A 60 6.30 -11.28 4.95
C ASN A 60 7.58 -12.07 5.26
N ILE A 61 8.07 -12.87 4.31
CA ILE A 61 9.38 -13.55 4.42
C ILE A 61 10.53 -12.54 4.52
N ALA A 62 10.44 -11.42 3.80
CA ALA A 62 11.40 -10.31 3.87
C ALA A 62 11.25 -9.46 5.15
N GLY A 63 10.29 -9.75 6.03
CA GLY A 63 10.14 -9.10 7.33
C GLY A 63 9.11 -7.97 7.38
N LEU A 64 8.24 -7.84 6.37
CA LEU A 64 7.03 -7.03 6.49
C LEU A 64 6.06 -7.71 7.49
N PRO A 65 5.45 -6.98 8.42
CA PRO A 65 4.40 -7.54 9.26
C PRO A 65 3.18 -8.01 8.47
N THR A 66 2.47 -8.98 9.05
CA THR A 66 1.26 -9.56 8.48
C THR A 66 -0.02 -8.78 8.83
N ASP A 67 0.09 -7.67 9.55
CA ASP A 67 -1.08 -6.84 9.87
C ASP A 67 -1.58 -6.08 8.63
N SER A 68 -2.86 -5.72 8.63
CA SER A 68 -3.49 -5.08 7.47
C SER A 68 -2.86 -3.74 7.11
N PHE A 69 -2.44 -2.94 8.09
CA PHE A 69 -1.83 -1.63 7.84
C PHE A 69 -0.48 -1.79 7.12
N SER A 70 0.36 -2.72 7.56
CA SER A 70 1.64 -3.03 6.93
C SER A 70 1.47 -3.56 5.51
N VAL A 71 0.51 -4.46 5.29
CA VAL A 71 0.20 -5.00 3.95
C VAL A 71 -0.34 -3.90 3.02
N GLU A 72 -1.24 -3.04 3.49
CA GLU A 72 -1.76 -1.89 2.72
C GLU A 72 -0.61 -0.96 2.30
N ASN A 73 0.30 -0.64 3.23
CA ASN A 73 1.48 0.17 2.90
C ASN A 73 2.35 -0.51 1.85
N GLY A 74 2.58 -1.82 1.97
CA GLY A 74 3.30 -2.60 0.96
C GLY A 74 2.66 -2.55 -0.42
N ILE A 75 1.32 -2.64 -0.48
CA ILE A 75 0.54 -2.51 -1.72
C ILE A 75 0.69 -1.11 -2.32
N ILE A 76 0.55 -0.06 -1.51
CA ILE A 76 0.66 1.33 -1.98
C ILE A 76 2.06 1.61 -2.52
N ILE A 77 3.11 1.21 -1.78
CA ILE A 77 4.51 1.34 -2.19
C ILE A 77 4.75 0.61 -3.51
N SER A 78 4.24 -0.61 -3.63
CA SER A 78 4.43 -1.44 -4.81
C SER A 78 3.65 -0.99 -6.05
N ASN A 79 2.56 -0.24 -5.89
CA ASN A 79 1.72 0.23 -6.98
C ASN A 79 1.90 1.74 -7.25
N SER A 80 2.80 2.41 -6.52
CA SER A 80 3.13 3.81 -6.73
C SER A 80 4.08 3.97 -7.92
N ASN A 81 3.73 4.86 -8.85
CA ASN A 81 4.61 5.25 -9.95
C ASN A 81 5.73 6.22 -9.52
N ARG A 82 5.66 6.76 -8.30
CA ARG A 82 6.67 7.67 -7.73
C ARG A 82 7.48 6.95 -6.66
N TRP A 83 8.72 7.40 -6.48
CA TRP A 83 9.58 6.94 -5.38
C TRP A 83 8.92 7.21 -4.03
N PRO A 84 8.53 6.16 -3.28
CA PRO A 84 7.81 6.33 -2.03
C PRO A 84 8.77 6.78 -0.92
N LEU A 85 8.38 7.84 -0.20
CA LEU A 85 9.06 8.27 1.01
C LEU A 85 8.43 7.56 2.22
N MET A 86 9.20 6.69 2.87
CA MET A 86 8.73 5.93 4.04
C MET A 86 8.98 6.72 5.33
N ILE A 87 7.91 6.98 6.09
CA ILE A 87 8.00 7.53 7.44
C ILE A 87 8.10 6.35 8.42
N ASP A 88 9.31 6.00 8.82
CA ASP A 88 9.62 4.74 9.52
C ASP A 88 10.46 4.97 10.78
N PRO A 89 9.84 5.37 11.91
CA PRO A 89 10.56 5.64 13.15
C PRO A 89 11.15 4.37 13.79
N GLN A 90 10.59 3.20 13.48
CA GLN A 90 11.01 1.90 14.05
C GLN A 90 12.05 1.17 13.17
N GLY A 91 12.37 1.72 11.99
CA GLY A 91 13.31 1.10 11.04
C GLY A 91 12.81 -0.21 10.43
N GLN A 92 11.50 -0.47 10.48
CA GLN A 92 10.89 -1.70 10.00
C GLN A 92 10.84 -1.75 8.48
N ALA A 93 10.36 -0.68 7.86
CA ALA A 93 10.34 -0.55 6.41
C ALA A 93 11.77 -0.56 5.84
N ASN A 94 12.72 0.07 6.54
CA ASN A 94 14.14 0.03 6.17
C ASN A 94 14.70 -1.41 6.13
N LYS A 95 14.42 -2.20 7.17
CA LYS A 95 14.83 -3.62 7.24
C LYS A 95 14.15 -4.44 6.14
N TRP A 96 12.86 -4.22 5.91
CA TRP A 96 12.08 -4.91 4.88
C TRP A 96 12.66 -4.67 3.48
N ILE A 97 12.89 -3.41 3.07
CA ILE A 97 13.47 -3.09 1.76
C ILE A 97 14.87 -3.70 1.60
N LYS A 98 15.74 -3.59 2.61
CA LYS A 98 17.07 -4.21 2.57
C LYS A 98 17.01 -5.72 2.42
N ASN A 99 16.06 -6.38 3.07
CA ASN A 99 15.87 -7.82 2.97
C ASN A 99 15.33 -8.23 1.59
N MET A 100 14.38 -7.47 1.05
CA MET A 100 13.78 -7.70 -0.27
C MET A 100 14.82 -7.56 -1.38
N GLU A 101 15.71 -6.57 -1.27
CA GLU A 101 16.73 -6.25 -2.28
C GLU A 101 18.08 -6.94 -2.03
N LYS A 102 18.14 -7.95 -1.15
CA LYS A 102 19.40 -8.68 -0.82
C LYS A 102 20.14 -9.21 -2.04
N GLN A 103 19.40 -9.64 -3.06
CA GLN A 103 19.97 -10.19 -4.30
C GLN A 103 20.24 -9.13 -5.37
N ASN A 104 19.79 -7.89 -5.15
CA ASN A 104 19.73 -6.83 -6.16
C ASN A 104 20.79 -5.74 -5.97
N ASN A 105 21.86 -6.02 -5.20
CA ASN A 105 22.96 -5.09 -4.95
C ASN A 105 22.50 -3.68 -4.54
N LEU A 106 21.58 -3.61 -3.56
CA LEU A 106 21.07 -2.34 -3.04
C LEU A 106 22.20 -1.48 -2.45
N HIS A 107 22.38 -0.29 -2.99
CA HIS A 107 23.29 0.72 -2.45
C HIS A 107 22.54 1.63 -1.48
N VAL A 108 23.07 1.81 -0.27
CA VAL A 108 22.47 2.63 0.79
C VAL A 108 23.34 3.87 1.02
N ILE A 109 22.76 5.05 0.82
CA ILE A 109 23.43 6.35 0.97
C ILE A 109 22.63 7.19 1.96
N LYS A 110 23.32 8.03 2.75
CA LYS A 110 22.69 9.04 3.60
C LYS A 110 23.14 10.42 3.12
N LEU A 111 22.28 11.41 3.24
CA LEU A 111 22.59 12.81 2.87
C LEU A 111 23.75 13.41 3.68
N THR A 112 24.10 12.80 4.80
CA THR A 112 25.19 13.22 5.69
C THR A 112 26.53 12.55 5.36
N ASP A 113 26.53 11.55 4.48
CA ASP A 113 27.69 10.70 4.17
C ASP A 113 28.31 11.09 2.82
#